data_AF-A0A3A0UV37-F1
#
_entry.id   AF-A0A3A0UV37-F1
#
_cell.length_a   1.000
_cell.length_b   1.000
_cell.length_c   1.000
_cell.angle_alpha   90.00
_cell.angle_beta   90.00
_cell.angle_gamma   90.00
#
_symmetry.space_group_name_H-M   'P 1'
#
loop_
_entity.id
_entity.type
_entity.pdbx_description
1 polymer ?
#
loop_
_entity_poly.entity_id
_entity_poly.type
_entity_poly.pdbx_seq_one_letter_code
_entity_poly.pdbx_strand_id
1 'polypeptide(L)'
;MFKIRRLLLYIVIFLIIVLVVPIKETAPMTSLQQQLKSSVDSWTSSETATNDELKVPNKHDFAVNNIQMNMSKQDVDNKLGKAKRVTSNEYGTHWHTYYSDDYRA
;
A
#
# COMPACT_ATOMS: atom_id res chain seq x y z
N MET A 1 -59.85 1.25 14.87
CA MET A 1 -59.18 0.31 13.92
C MET A 1 -59.08 0.85 12.48
N PHE A 2 -60.11 1.50 11.92
CA PHE A 2 -60.09 2.03 10.53
C PHE A 2 -59.01 3.10 10.26
N LYS A 3 -58.72 3.98 11.24
CA LYS A 3 -57.70 5.04 11.09
C LYS A 3 -56.27 4.50 10.99
N ILE A 4 -55.92 3.48 11.78
CA ILE A 4 -54.62 2.79 11.70
C ILE A 4 -54.44 2.10 10.34
N ARG A 5 -55.48 1.43 9.82
CA ARG A 5 -55.41 0.74 8.52
C ARG A 5 -55.21 1.73 7.37
N ARG A 6 -55.85 2.90 7.41
CA ARG A 6 -55.63 3.98 6.44
C ARG A 6 -54.21 4.55 6.54
N LEU A 7 -53.70 4.77 7.76
CA LEU A 7 -52.32 5.22 7.98
C LEU A 7 -51.30 4.24 7.36
N LEU A 8 -51.47 2.94 7.62
CA LEU A 8 -50.59 1.90 7.06
C LEU A 8 -50.65 1.88 5.53
N LEU A 9 -51.83 2.03 4.93
CA LEU A 9 -51.97 2.14 3.47
C LEU A 9 -51.23 3.35 2.90
N TYR A 10 -51.30 4.52 3.54
CA TYR A 10 -50.55 5.69 3.09
C TYR A 10 -49.03 5.50 3.19
N ILE A 11 -48.55 4.85 4.24
CA ILE A 11 -47.11 4.53 4.40
C ILE A 11 -46.65 3.57 3.30
N VAL A 12 -47.44 2.52 3.00
CA VAL A 12 -47.12 1.57 1.92
C VAL A 12 -47.12 2.26 0.56
N ILE A 13 -48.11 3.12 0.28
CA ILE A 13 -48.16 3.89 -0.97
C ILE A 13 -46.95 4.83 -1.08
N PHE A 14 -46.59 5.53 -0.01
CA PHE A 14 -45.41 6.40 0.02
C PHE A 14 -44.12 5.61 -0.24
N LEU A 15 -43.98 4.42 0.36
CA LEU A 15 -42.83 3.55 0.16
C LEU A 15 -42.74 3.06 -1.30
N ILE A 16 -43.86 2.70 -1.92
CA ILE A 16 -43.90 2.35 -3.34
C ILE A 16 -43.49 3.54 -4.22
N ILE A 17 -43.92 4.76 -3.90
CA ILE A 17 -43.53 5.97 -4.63
C ILE A 17 -42.03 6.22 -4.52
N VAL A 18 -41.44 6.08 -3.33
CA VAL A 18 -39.99 6.24 -3.12
C VAL A 18 -39.17 5.19 -3.89
N LEU A 19 -39.70 3.98 -4.08
CA LEU A 19 -39.03 2.92 -4.86
C LEU A 19 -39.09 3.15 -6.37
N VAL A 20 -40.14 3.79 -6.87
CA VAL A 20 -40.34 4.00 -8.33
C VAL A 20 -39.76 5.34 -8.79
N VAL A 21 -39.71 6.35 -7.93
CA VAL A 21 -39.18 7.67 -8.28
C VAL A 21 -37.67 7.71 -8.00
N PRO A 22 -36.82 7.94 -9.02
CA PRO A 22 -35.39 8.06 -8.81
C PRO A 22 -35.10 9.25 -7.87
N ILE A 23 -34.32 8.98 -6.82
CA ILE A 23 -33.90 10.00 -5.86
C ILE A 23 -33.00 10.99 -6.63
N LYS A 24 -33.56 12.15 -6.95
CA LYS A 24 -32.81 13.24 -7.60
C LYS A 24 -31.82 13.84 -6.62
N GLU A 25 -30.63 14.17 -7.09
CA GLU A 25 -29.64 14.86 -6.28
C GLU A 25 -30.15 16.24 -5.90
N THR A 26 -30.20 16.50 -4.59
CA THR A 26 -30.58 17.81 -4.06
C THR A 26 -29.32 18.64 -3.84
N ALA A 27 -29.43 19.96 -3.95
CA ALA A 27 -28.30 20.89 -3.79
C ALA A 27 -27.41 20.66 -2.54
N PRO A 28 -27.93 20.32 -1.34
CA PRO A 28 -27.04 19.99 -0.21
C PRO A 28 -26.27 18.68 -0.42
N MET A 29 -26.87 17.67 -1.06
CA MET A 29 -26.23 16.38 -1.32
C MET A 29 -25.03 16.52 -2.25
N THR A 30 -25.15 17.33 -3.31
CA THR A 30 -24.06 17.57 -4.26
C THR A 30 -22.89 18.29 -3.59
N SER A 31 -23.17 19.24 -2.69
CA SER A 31 -22.13 19.94 -1.94
C SER A 31 -21.34 19.00 -1.00
N LEU A 32 -22.02 18.01 -0.40
CA LEU A 32 -21.39 16.99 0.45
C LEU A 32 -20.54 16.03 -0.38
N GLN A 33 -21.06 15.59 -1.53
CA GLN A 33 -20.30 14.75 -2.47
C GLN A 33 -19.04 15.47 -2.96
N GLN A 34 -19.15 16.76 -3.29
CA GLN A 34 -18.03 17.59 -3.73
C GLN A 34 -16.94 17.69 -2.64
N GLN A 35 -17.34 17.91 -1.39
CA GLN A 35 -16.43 17.96 -0.25
C GLN A 35 -15.72 16.61 -0.03
N LEU A 36 -16.48 15.51 -0.04
CA LEU A 36 -15.91 14.17 0.09
C LEU A 36 -14.94 13.85 -1.06
N LYS A 37 -15.32 14.16 -2.29
CA LYS A 37 -14.49 13.97 -3.47
C LYS A 37 -13.19 14.75 -3.35
N SER A 38 -13.24 16.00 -2.89
CA SER A 38 -12.01 16.82 -2.70
C SER A 38 -11.07 16.26 -1.63
N SER A 39 -11.60 15.70 -0.54
CA SER A 39 -10.79 15.07 0.51
C SER A 39 -10.14 13.77 0.01
N VAL A 40 -10.91 12.95 -0.70
CA VAL A 40 -10.40 11.71 -1.32
C VAL A 40 -9.33 12.05 -2.36
N ASP A 41 -9.60 13.00 -3.26
CA ASP A 41 -8.64 13.44 -4.27
C ASP A 41 -7.36 13.99 -3.62
N SER A 42 -7.45 14.68 -2.46
CA SER A 42 -6.27 15.16 -1.73
C SER A 42 -5.42 14.04 -1.12
N TRP A 43 -6.02 12.93 -0.72
CA TRP A 43 -5.33 11.75 -0.19
C TRP A 43 -4.76 10.88 -1.30
N THR A 44 -5.40 10.85 -2.48
CA THR A 44 -4.96 10.07 -3.65
C THR A 44 -4.02 10.85 -4.56
N SER A 45 -3.91 12.18 -4.44
CA SER A 45 -3.01 13.01 -5.27
C SER A 45 -1.50 12.76 -5.03
N SER A 46 -1.10 11.94 -4.05
CA SER A 46 0.28 11.46 -3.96
C SER A 46 0.58 10.25 -4.85
N GLU A 47 -0.44 9.64 -5.45
CA GLU A 47 -0.30 8.46 -6.29
C GLU A 47 -1.07 8.70 -7.59
N THR A 48 -0.40 9.40 -8.51
CA THR A 48 -0.82 9.42 -9.91
C THR A 48 -0.81 7.97 -10.37
N ALA A 49 -1.98 7.33 -10.43
CA ALA A 49 -2.14 5.98 -10.95
C ALA A 49 -1.86 6.01 -12.46
N THR A 50 -0.58 6.03 -12.82
CA THR A 50 -0.12 5.65 -14.14
C THR A 50 -0.57 4.20 -14.35
N ASN A 51 -1.23 3.92 -15.47
CA ASN A 51 -1.45 2.56 -16.00
C ASN A 51 -0.09 1.93 -16.38
N ASP A 52 0.85 1.90 -15.45
CA ASP A 52 2.05 1.11 -15.56
C ASP A 52 1.60 -0.32 -15.27
N GLU A 53 1.73 -1.22 -16.25
CA GLU A 53 1.66 -2.66 -16.00
C GLU A 53 2.43 -3.01 -14.74
N LEU A 54 1.90 -3.93 -13.93
CA LEU A 54 2.59 -4.43 -12.74
C LEU A 54 3.99 -4.90 -13.15
N LYS A 55 5.00 -4.07 -12.88
CA LYS A 55 6.40 -4.38 -13.22
C LYS A 55 6.80 -5.57 -12.36
N VAL A 56 7.09 -6.70 -13.01
CA VAL A 56 7.75 -7.84 -12.35
C VAL A 56 8.96 -7.28 -11.62
N PRO A 57 9.13 -7.54 -10.31
CA PRO A 57 10.26 -7.02 -9.56
C PRO A 57 11.58 -7.50 -10.20
N ASN A 58 12.25 -6.62 -10.95
CA ASN A 58 13.59 -6.88 -11.47
C ASN A 58 14.68 -6.62 -10.41
N LYS A 59 14.27 -6.23 -9.19
CA LYS A 59 15.17 -5.90 -8.10
C LYS A 59 15.24 -7.09 -7.15
N HIS A 60 16.22 -7.95 -7.43
CA HIS A 60 16.92 -8.86 -6.52
C HIS A 60 16.30 -8.97 -5.11
N ASP A 61 15.61 -10.08 -4.83
CA ASP A 61 14.77 -10.29 -3.64
C ASP A 61 15.52 -10.28 -2.30
N PHE A 62 16.85 -10.27 -2.27
CA PHE A 62 17.61 -10.27 -1.03
C PHE A 62 18.85 -9.39 -1.14
N ALA A 63 18.79 -8.21 -0.51
CA ALA A 63 19.93 -7.35 -0.29
C ALA A 63 20.02 -6.99 1.21
N VAL A 64 21.18 -7.21 1.82
CA VAL A 64 21.48 -6.72 3.17
C VAL A 64 22.45 -5.56 3.03
N ASN A 65 22.06 -4.37 3.48
CA ASN A 65 22.86 -3.16 3.34
C ASN A 65 23.32 -2.87 1.89
N ASN A 66 22.42 -3.07 0.92
CA ASN A 66 22.72 -2.95 -0.52
C ASN A 66 23.88 -3.85 -1.01
N ILE A 67 24.18 -4.92 -0.27
CA ILE A 67 25.03 -6.03 -0.70
C ILE A 67 24.14 -7.17 -1.17
N GLN A 68 24.47 -7.70 -2.34
CA GLN A 68 23.68 -8.70 -3.06
C GLN A 68 24.56 -9.89 -3.43
N MET A 69 23.91 -11.00 -3.78
CA MET A 69 24.59 -12.15 -4.38
C MET A 69 25.33 -11.71 -5.65
N ASN A 70 26.45 -12.38 -5.94
CA ASN A 70 27.30 -12.13 -7.12
C ASN A 70 28.01 -10.75 -7.16
N MET A 71 27.97 -9.94 -6.09
CA MET A 71 28.84 -8.77 -5.97
C MET A 71 30.30 -9.20 -5.78
N SER A 72 31.23 -8.45 -6.39
CA SER A 72 32.66 -8.71 -6.19
C SER A 72 33.08 -8.34 -4.77
N LYS A 73 34.12 -9.01 -4.23
CA LYS A 73 34.69 -8.66 -2.93
C LYS A 73 35.12 -7.18 -2.88
N GLN A 74 35.66 -6.66 -3.98
CA GLN A 74 36.11 -5.27 -4.05
C GLN A 74 34.96 -4.29 -3.89
N ASP A 75 33.80 -4.57 -4.50
CA ASP A 75 32.62 -3.72 -4.36
C ASP A 75 32.06 -3.73 -2.93
N VAL A 76 32.14 -4.88 -2.25
CA VAL A 76 31.76 -4.98 -0.84
C VAL A 76 32.74 -4.23 0.06
N ASP A 77 34.05 -4.38 -0.17
CA ASP A 77 35.11 -3.65 0.56
C ASP A 77 34.96 -2.13 0.40
N ASN A 78 34.59 -1.65 -0.80
CA ASN A 78 34.38 -0.22 -1.07
C ASN A 78 33.18 0.33 -0.29
N LYS A 79 32.16 -0.51 -0.03
CA LYS A 79 30.95 -0.11 0.69
C LYS A 79 31.07 -0.23 2.20
N LEU A 80 31.73 -1.28 2.69
CA LEU A 80 31.76 -1.63 4.13
C LEU A 80 33.13 -1.43 4.79
N GLY A 81 34.15 -1.09 4.02
CA GLY A 81 35.54 -1.12 4.47
C GLY A 81 36.12 -2.55 4.43
N LYS A 82 37.32 -2.73 5.00
CA LYS A 82 37.97 -4.04 5.00
C LYS A 82 37.25 -5.03 5.93
N ALA A 83 37.21 -6.29 5.52
CA ALA A 83 36.68 -7.37 6.34
C ALA A 83 37.43 -7.44 7.68
N LYS A 84 36.69 -7.48 8.79
CA LYS A 84 37.26 -7.53 10.15
C LYS A 84 37.68 -8.96 10.53
N ARG A 85 37.15 -9.97 9.86
CA ARG A 85 37.50 -11.38 10.08
C ARG A 85 37.45 -12.17 8.79
N VAL A 86 38.37 -13.13 8.65
CA VAL A 86 38.39 -14.10 7.54
C VAL A 86 38.46 -15.50 8.12
N THR A 87 37.54 -16.37 7.73
CA THR A 87 37.50 -17.78 8.16
C THR A 87 37.41 -18.69 6.94
N SER A 88 38.15 -19.80 6.93
CA SER A 88 38.05 -20.80 5.87
C SER A 88 36.90 -21.76 6.17
N ASN A 89 36.19 -22.21 5.15
CA ASN A 89 35.18 -23.27 5.26
C ASN A 89 35.69 -24.62 4.72
N GLU A 90 34.90 -25.67 4.95
CA GLU A 90 35.16 -27.05 4.55
C GLU A 90 35.27 -27.26 3.03
N TYR A 91 34.78 -26.29 2.25
CA TYR A 91 34.85 -26.28 0.78
C TYR A 91 36.07 -25.52 0.24
N GLY A 92 37.02 -25.13 1.10
CA GLY A 92 38.23 -24.39 0.70
C GLY A 92 37.98 -22.92 0.32
N THR A 93 36.80 -22.39 0.64
CA THR A 93 36.42 -21.00 0.41
C THR A 93 36.65 -20.16 1.67
N HIS A 94 36.92 -18.86 1.50
CA HIS A 94 37.10 -17.92 2.60
C HIS A 94 35.86 -17.05 2.80
N TRP A 95 35.38 -16.98 4.03
CA TRP A 95 34.27 -16.15 4.47
C TRP A 95 34.82 -14.86 5.05
N HIS A 96 34.41 -13.74 4.46
CA HIS A 96 34.81 -12.41 4.88
C HIS A 96 33.69 -11.78 5.72
N THR A 97 33.92 -11.56 7.01
CA THR A 97 32.92 -11.00 7.93
C THR A 97 33.11 -9.50 8.13
N TYR A 98 32.01 -8.75 8.09
CA TYR A 98 31.94 -7.31 8.31
C TYR A 98 30.96 -7.06 9.46
N TYR A 99 31.36 -6.30 10.48
CA TYR A 99 30.54 -5.98 11.65
C TYR A 99 30.93 -4.63 12.26
N SER A 100 30.00 -3.93 12.90
CA SER A 100 30.29 -2.71 13.68
C SER A 100 30.90 -3.07 15.04
N ASP A 101 31.48 -2.10 15.73
CA ASP A 101 32.11 -2.35 17.04
C ASP A 101 31.08 -2.71 18.13
N ASP A 102 29.79 -2.46 17.89
CA ASP A 102 28.68 -2.87 18.75
C ASP A 102 28.41 -4.38 18.72
N TYR A 103 28.99 -5.09 17.74
CA TYR A 103 28.89 -6.55 17.66
C TYR A 103 29.78 -7.19 18.72
N ARG A 104 29.15 -7.74 19.76
CA ARG A 104 29.83 -8.53 20.79
C ARG A 104 30.12 -9.92 20.23
N ALA A 105 31.38 -10.14 19.84
CA ALA A 105 31.88 -11.41 19.32
C ALA A 105 31.97 -12.50 20.38
#